data_AF-K0R459-F1
#
_entry.id   AF-K0R459-F1
#
_cell.length_a   1.000
_cell.length_b   1.000
_cell.length_c   1.000
_cell.angle_alpha   90.00
_cell.angle_beta   90.00
_cell.angle_gamma   90.00
#
_symmetry.space_group_name_H-M   'P 1'
#
loop_
_entity.id
_entity.type
_entity.pdbx_description
1 polymer ?
#
loop_
_entity_poly.entity_id
_entity_poly.type
_entity_poly.pdbx_seq_one_letter_code
_entity_poly.pdbx_strand_id
1 'polypeptide(L)'
;MGRGLGGNRDLNGKDGRHGGILACLRRWAARNVKVTTLAVVASVALLATLTRSRTPDADHRRIGQAAKSQVESTIPGGLVQAQYHVPPCPSAPWKEPEILHGTCPGDLKPFDGAKTITECATTCCENPSCISWQFRSDVGCKQGGDVRIGMEKDGVPAWCDSNPPQKWSGQFLYPKGKTEGMDAAKLREDGCSFDAWNPEEQVGQCFGLGSKREEASGSAEDCMAACCAVQDSGCGVWQWSKDIGCFYGRSGFSCKGDGDPIHFEPFVGKRKRLEGRSYTDKDGKPWSMTMPE
;
A
#
# COMPACT_ATOMS: atom_id res chain seq x y z
N MET A 1 65.87 -34.61 8.04
CA MET A 1 65.53 -35.53 9.15
C MET A 1 64.23 -35.01 9.76
N GLY A 2 63.12 -35.72 9.94
CA GLY A 2 62.67 -37.07 9.65
C GLY A 2 61.12 -37.00 9.59
N ARG A 3 60.48 -37.76 8.70
CA ARG A 3 59.60 -38.91 9.03
C ARG A 3 58.50 -38.54 10.04
N GLY A 4 57.21 -38.59 9.74
CA GLY A 4 56.47 -39.48 8.84
C GLY A 4 55.54 -40.37 9.66
N LEU A 5 54.46 -40.82 9.00
CA LEU A 5 53.53 -41.89 9.41
C LEU A 5 52.43 -41.44 10.41
N GLY A 6 51.15 -41.72 10.21
CA GLY A 6 50.51 -42.56 9.21
C GLY A 6 49.34 -43.33 9.84
N GLY A 7 48.34 -43.62 9.02
CA GLY A 7 47.40 -44.72 9.19
C GLY A 7 46.00 -44.31 9.68
N ASN A 8 44.92 -44.95 9.23
CA ASN A 8 44.70 -45.90 8.14
C ASN A 8 43.18 -46.23 8.14
N ARG A 9 42.61 -46.53 6.96
CA ARG A 9 41.58 -47.58 6.70
C ARG A 9 40.17 -47.43 7.33
N ASP A 10 39.05 -47.83 6.73
CA ASP A 10 38.66 -48.69 5.58
C ASP A 10 37.33 -48.13 4.97
N LEU A 11 37.12 -48.09 3.65
CA LEU A 11 36.57 -49.14 2.76
C LEU A 11 35.32 -49.89 3.30
N ASN A 12 34.13 -49.54 2.78
CA ASN A 12 33.24 -50.51 2.14
C ASN A 12 32.06 -49.83 1.41
N GLY A 13 31.81 -50.30 0.19
CA GLY A 13 30.84 -49.74 -0.74
C GLY A 13 29.40 -50.22 -0.54
N LYS A 14 28.50 -49.59 -1.30
CA LYS A 14 27.34 -50.25 -1.90
C LYS A 14 26.77 -49.40 -3.04
N ASP A 15 26.84 -49.98 -4.22
CA ASP A 15 26.07 -49.61 -5.40
C ASP A 15 24.57 -49.52 -5.12
N GLY A 16 23.85 -48.69 -5.88
CA GLY A 16 22.48 -49.05 -6.25
C GLY A 16 21.48 -47.92 -6.55
N ARG A 17 21.27 -47.73 -7.85
CA ARG A 17 19.98 -47.47 -8.53
C ARG A 17 19.38 -46.06 -8.42
N HIS A 18 19.52 -45.35 -9.54
CA HIS A 18 18.54 -44.41 -10.04
C HIS A 18 17.12 -45.01 -9.99
N GLY A 19 16.26 -44.43 -9.17
CA GLY A 19 14.82 -44.69 -9.19
C GLY A 19 14.23 -44.19 -10.49
N GLY A 20 13.91 -45.12 -11.40
CA GLY A 20 13.26 -44.82 -12.67
C GLY A 20 11.88 -44.17 -12.47
N ILE A 21 11.45 -43.42 -13.49
CA ILE A 21 10.22 -42.64 -13.61
C ILE A 21 8.94 -43.41 -13.18
N LEU A 22 8.95 -44.74 -13.26
CA LEU A 22 7.88 -45.63 -12.79
C LEU A 22 7.66 -45.60 -11.26
N ALA A 23 8.70 -45.32 -10.46
CA ALA A 23 8.57 -45.19 -9.00
C ALA A 23 7.88 -43.87 -8.59
N CYS A 24 8.04 -42.81 -9.38
CA CYS A 24 7.33 -41.54 -9.20
C CYS A 24 5.84 -41.67 -9.60
N LEU A 25 5.53 -42.39 -10.68
CA LEU A 25 4.15 -42.63 -11.11
C LEU A 25 3.35 -43.49 -10.11
N ARG A 26 3.99 -44.48 -9.46
CA ARG A 26 3.34 -45.29 -8.40
C ARG A 26 3.00 -44.48 -7.15
N ARG A 27 3.82 -43.47 -6.79
CA ARG A 27 3.54 -42.56 -5.65
C ARG A 27 2.48 -41.51 -6.00
N TRP A 28 2.35 -41.11 -7.26
CA TRP A 28 1.30 -40.21 -7.73
C TRP A 28 -0.08 -40.91 -7.80
N ALA A 29 -0.12 -42.17 -8.26
CA ALA A 29 -1.36 -42.94 -8.32
C ALA A 29 -1.94 -43.28 -6.93
N ALA A 30 -1.11 -43.49 -5.91
CA ALA A 30 -1.58 -43.80 -4.55
C ALA A 30 -2.17 -42.60 -3.78
N ARG A 31 -1.90 -41.36 -4.22
CA ARG A 31 -2.42 -40.13 -3.57
C ARG A 31 -3.73 -39.61 -4.16
N ASN A 32 -4.12 -40.03 -5.36
CA ASN A 32 -5.29 -39.50 -6.07
C ASN A 32 -6.52 -40.44 -6.11
N VAL A 33 -6.51 -41.58 -5.42
CA VAL A 33 -7.65 -42.54 -5.38
C VAL A 33 -8.85 -42.03 -4.56
N LYS A 34 -8.70 -40.96 -3.77
CA LYS A 34 -9.79 -40.42 -2.92
C LYS A 34 -10.67 -39.35 -3.58
N VAL A 35 -10.40 -38.95 -4.82
CA VAL A 35 -11.12 -37.83 -5.48
C VAL A 35 -12.22 -38.31 -6.44
N THR A 36 -12.25 -39.58 -6.82
CA THR A 36 -13.25 -40.11 -7.79
C THR A 36 -14.51 -40.74 -7.17
N THR A 37 -14.63 -40.82 -5.85
CA THR A 37 -15.81 -41.45 -5.19
C THR A 37 -16.84 -40.46 -4.63
N LEU A 38 -16.54 -39.16 -4.58
CA LEU A 38 -17.45 -38.12 -4.04
C LEU A 38 -18.29 -37.39 -5.10
N ALA A 39 -17.98 -37.56 -6.40
CA ALA A 39 -18.67 -36.84 -7.48
C ALA A 39 -19.95 -37.54 -8.01
N VAL A 40 -20.28 -38.75 -7.54
CA VAL A 40 -21.44 -39.53 -8.05
C VAL A 40 -22.65 -39.50 -7.10
N VAL A 41 -22.47 -39.10 -5.83
CA VAL A 41 -23.56 -39.10 -4.83
C VAL A 41 -24.31 -37.76 -4.75
N ALA A 42 -23.71 -36.66 -5.22
CA ALA A 42 -24.36 -35.34 -5.22
C ALA A 42 -25.40 -35.14 -6.33
N SER A 43 -25.39 -35.97 -7.38
CA SER A 43 -26.26 -35.80 -8.56
C SER A 43 -27.67 -36.39 -8.40
N VAL A 44 -27.96 -37.11 -7.30
CA VAL A 44 -29.26 -37.75 -7.06
C VAL A 44 -30.16 -36.95 -6.09
N ALA A 45 -29.62 -35.95 -5.38
CA ALA A 45 -30.38 -35.16 -4.40
C ALA A 45 -31.03 -33.87 -4.97
N LEU A 46 -30.72 -33.48 -6.20
CA LEU A 46 -31.21 -32.24 -6.83
C LEU A 46 -32.51 -32.40 -7.66
N LEU A 47 -33.10 -33.60 -7.69
CA LEU A 47 -34.34 -33.90 -8.43
C LEU A 47 -35.60 -33.96 -7.55
N ALA A 48 -35.53 -33.64 -6.25
CA ALA A 48 -36.64 -33.84 -5.31
C ALA A 48 -37.28 -32.56 -4.73
N THR A 49 -36.87 -31.35 -5.12
CA THR A 49 -37.42 -30.10 -4.51
C THR A 49 -38.17 -29.17 -5.48
N LEU A 50 -38.33 -29.54 -6.75
CA LEU A 50 -39.21 -28.83 -7.67
C LEU A 50 -40.63 -29.41 -7.62
N THR A 51 -41.43 -29.03 -6.63
CA THR A 51 -42.90 -28.96 -6.72
C THR A 51 -43.51 -28.42 -5.42
N ARG A 52 -43.69 -27.09 -5.29
CA ARG A 52 -44.99 -26.56 -4.84
C ARG A 52 -45.12 -25.05 -5.05
N SER A 53 -46.20 -24.72 -5.72
CA SER A 53 -46.74 -23.43 -6.12
C SER A 53 -47.44 -22.68 -4.99
N ARG A 54 -47.44 -21.34 -5.04
CA ARG A 54 -48.61 -20.46 -5.22
C ARG A 54 -48.37 -19.03 -4.70
N THR A 55 -48.64 -18.05 -5.56
CA THR A 55 -49.07 -16.67 -5.25
C THR A 55 -50.53 -16.66 -4.78
N PRO A 56 -51.03 -15.60 -4.10
CA PRO A 56 -51.60 -14.45 -4.82
C PRO A 56 -51.38 -13.05 -4.18
N ASP A 57 -51.66 -12.06 -5.03
CA ASP A 57 -51.81 -10.60 -4.87
C ASP A 57 -52.45 -10.05 -3.58
N ALA A 58 -52.02 -8.82 -3.21
CA ALA A 58 -52.92 -7.71 -2.85
C ALA A 58 -52.17 -6.35 -2.81
N ASP A 59 -52.28 -5.60 -3.91
CA ASP A 59 -52.69 -4.19 -4.03
C ASP A 59 -52.52 -3.22 -2.83
N HIS A 60 -51.76 -2.13 -3.05
CA HIS A 60 -52.13 -0.78 -2.58
C HIS A 60 -51.47 0.33 -3.42
N ARG A 61 -52.28 0.88 -4.35
CA ARG A 61 -52.31 2.31 -4.79
C ARG A 61 -52.46 3.24 -3.54
N ARG A 62 -52.06 4.52 -3.46
CA ARG A 62 -51.87 5.62 -4.43
C ARG A 62 -51.36 6.91 -3.71
N ILE A 63 -50.74 7.81 -4.48
CA ILE A 63 -50.74 9.30 -4.44
C ILE A 63 -49.85 10.04 -3.41
N GLY A 64 -48.93 10.85 -3.97
CA GLY A 64 -48.38 12.07 -3.38
C GLY A 64 -47.42 12.77 -4.36
N GLN A 65 -47.95 13.72 -5.14
CA GLN A 65 -47.19 14.53 -6.11
C GLN A 65 -46.42 15.68 -5.45
N ALA A 66 -45.38 16.12 -6.17
CA ALA A 66 -44.81 17.47 -6.30
C ALA A 66 -43.84 17.99 -5.22
N ALA A 67 -42.56 18.09 -5.61
CA ALA A 67 -41.84 19.37 -5.65
C ALA A 67 -40.60 19.25 -6.56
N LYS A 68 -40.50 20.18 -7.53
CA LYS A 68 -39.26 20.46 -8.26
C LYS A 68 -38.20 20.94 -7.27
N SER A 69 -37.03 20.32 -7.27
CA SER A 69 -35.80 21.01 -6.90
C SER A 69 -34.71 20.54 -7.85
N GLN A 70 -34.22 21.47 -8.67
CA GLN A 70 -33.01 21.28 -9.44
C GLN A 70 -31.86 21.10 -8.44
N VAL A 71 -31.31 19.88 -8.37
CA VAL A 71 -29.98 19.66 -7.82
C VAL A 71 -29.11 19.34 -9.01
N GLU A 72 -28.39 20.37 -9.42
CA GLU A 72 -27.35 20.31 -10.43
C GLU A 72 -26.18 19.50 -9.87
N SER A 73 -25.98 18.32 -10.47
CA SER A 73 -24.75 17.54 -10.61
C SER A 73 -23.70 17.68 -9.49
N THR A 74 -23.81 16.82 -8.48
CA THR A 74 -22.74 16.53 -7.53
C THR A 74 -21.75 15.54 -8.16
N ILE A 75 -20.50 15.98 -8.36
CA ILE A 75 -19.36 15.09 -8.61
C ILE A 75 -19.07 14.33 -7.30
N PRO A 76 -19.02 12.98 -7.29
CA PRO A 76 -18.62 12.23 -6.12
C PRO A 76 -17.09 12.23 -6.03
N GLY A 77 -16.54 13.17 -5.24
CA GLY A 77 -15.09 13.30 -5.01
C GLY A 77 -14.68 14.48 -4.12
N GLY A 78 -15.63 15.14 -3.46
CA GLY A 78 -15.36 16.27 -2.58
C GLY A 78 -15.12 15.81 -1.15
N LEU A 79 -13.88 15.43 -0.81
CA LEU A 79 -13.43 15.57 0.56
C LEU A 79 -13.45 17.08 0.86
N VAL A 80 -14.31 17.45 1.80
CA VAL A 80 -14.45 18.81 2.33
C VAL A 80 -13.07 19.31 2.72
N GLN A 81 -12.43 20.14 1.88
CA GLN A 81 -11.35 21.00 2.31
C GLN A 81 -11.96 21.96 3.33
N ALA A 82 -11.89 21.61 4.61
CA ALA A 82 -12.02 22.60 5.66
C ALA A 82 -11.04 23.72 5.29
N GLN A 83 -11.55 24.92 5.00
CA GLN A 83 -10.73 26.06 4.57
C GLN A 83 -9.79 26.45 5.72
N TYR A 84 -8.63 25.82 5.79
CA TYR A 84 -7.55 26.25 6.68
C TYR A 84 -6.91 27.52 6.10
N HIS A 85 -6.72 28.51 6.96
CA HIS A 85 -6.07 29.76 6.57
C HIS A 85 -4.55 29.64 6.70
N VAL A 86 -3.87 29.56 5.55
CA VAL A 86 -2.41 29.71 5.49
C VAL A 86 -2.09 31.19 5.28
N PRO A 87 -1.37 31.86 6.21
CA PRO A 87 -0.97 33.24 6.04
C PRO A 87 0.00 33.37 4.84
N PRO A 88 -0.03 34.48 4.09
CA PRO A 88 0.93 34.72 3.03
C PRO A 88 2.36 34.80 3.58
N CYS A 89 3.35 34.49 2.74
CA CYS A 89 4.76 34.67 3.08
C CYS A 89 5.41 35.71 2.16
N PRO A 90 5.45 36.99 2.53
CA PRO A 90 5.92 38.06 1.65
C PRO A 90 7.40 37.96 1.26
N SER A 91 8.24 37.44 2.16
CA SER A 91 9.68 37.28 1.93
C SER A 91 10.01 36.18 0.93
N ALA A 92 9.17 35.15 0.84
CA ALA A 92 9.33 34.02 -0.06
C ALA A 92 7.94 33.38 -0.27
N PRO A 93 7.19 33.81 -1.31
CA PRO A 93 5.83 33.37 -1.54
C PRO A 93 5.70 31.85 -1.57
N TRP A 94 4.61 31.33 -1.01
CA TRP A 94 4.28 29.91 -1.14
C TRP A 94 4.11 29.53 -2.62
N LYS A 95 4.56 28.33 -2.99
CA LYS A 95 4.39 27.80 -4.34
C LYS A 95 2.92 27.38 -4.50
N GLU A 96 2.21 28.06 -5.37
CA GLU A 96 0.83 27.71 -5.76
C GLU A 96 0.84 26.94 -7.10
N PRO A 97 -0.07 25.97 -7.30
CA PRO A 97 -1.15 25.53 -6.40
C PRO A 97 -0.74 24.43 -5.41
N GLU A 98 0.56 24.21 -5.18
CA GLU A 98 1.06 23.06 -4.42
C GLU A 98 0.58 23.06 -2.96
N ILE A 99 0.09 21.90 -2.50
CA ILE A 99 -0.30 21.63 -1.13
C ILE A 99 0.31 20.29 -0.72
N LEU A 100 1.07 20.29 0.38
CA LEU A 100 1.71 19.10 0.93
C LEU A 100 0.72 18.36 1.85
N HIS A 101 -0.25 17.67 1.28
CA HIS A 101 -1.30 17.00 2.04
C HIS A 101 -0.98 15.54 2.42
N GLY A 102 -0.03 14.91 1.70
CA GLY A 102 0.49 13.58 2.00
C GLY A 102 1.49 13.59 3.16
N THR A 103 2.15 12.47 3.44
CA THR A 103 3.24 12.45 4.45
C THR A 103 4.57 12.76 3.78
N CYS A 104 5.40 13.62 4.39
CA CYS A 104 6.81 13.82 4.02
C CYS A 104 7.74 13.06 4.99
N PRO A 105 8.18 11.84 4.69
CA PRO A 105 8.93 11.02 5.65
C PRO A 105 10.35 11.53 5.86
N GLY A 106 10.81 11.62 7.13
CA GLY A 106 12.22 11.79 7.46
C GLY A 106 12.81 13.19 7.25
N ASP A 107 12.26 13.99 6.33
CA ASP A 107 12.87 15.26 5.90
C ASP A 107 12.36 16.49 6.65
N LEU A 108 11.07 16.49 7.02
CA LEU A 108 10.51 17.53 7.89
C LEU A 108 10.65 17.08 9.35
N LYS A 109 11.25 17.94 10.18
CA LYS A 109 11.50 17.66 11.59
C LYS A 109 10.39 18.27 12.45
N PRO A 110 10.00 17.64 13.57
CA PRO A 110 9.09 18.26 14.53
C PRO A 110 9.58 19.65 14.94
N PHE A 111 8.65 20.58 15.05
CA PHE A 111 8.89 21.95 15.47
C PHE A 111 7.90 22.33 16.58
N ASP A 112 8.39 22.38 17.82
CA ASP A 112 7.54 22.56 19.01
C ASP A 112 7.01 23.99 19.18
N GLY A 113 7.55 24.96 18.43
CA GLY A 113 7.20 26.37 18.52
C GLY A 113 5.85 26.75 17.88
N ALA A 114 5.12 25.80 17.30
CA ALA A 114 3.85 26.05 16.64
C ALA A 114 2.81 24.96 16.93
N LYS A 115 1.63 25.38 17.36
CA LYS A 115 0.49 24.51 17.74
C LYS A 115 -0.70 24.62 16.79
N THR A 116 -0.65 25.55 15.84
CA THR A 116 -1.68 25.72 14.81
C THR A 116 -1.08 25.77 13.41
N ILE A 117 -1.92 25.56 12.39
CA ILE A 117 -1.54 25.72 10.98
C ILE A 117 -0.95 27.12 10.74
N THR A 118 -1.61 28.16 11.25
CA THR A 118 -1.19 29.55 11.09
C THR A 118 0.16 29.78 11.75
N GLU A 119 0.36 29.33 13.00
CA GLU A 119 1.66 29.44 13.68
C GLU A 119 2.77 28.68 12.95
N CYS A 120 2.47 27.48 12.43
CA CYS A 120 3.43 26.65 11.71
C CYS A 120 3.88 27.31 10.40
N ALA A 121 2.93 27.89 9.66
CA ALA A 121 3.21 28.65 8.45
C ALA A 121 3.97 29.96 8.74
N THR A 122 3.57 30.72 9.76
CA THR A 122 4.21 31.99 10.14
C THR A 122 5.66 31.76 10.57
N THR A 123 5.90 30.83 11.49
CA THR A 123 7.25 30.53 12.00
C THR A 123 8.15 29.97 10.89
N CYS A 124 7.62 29.14 9.98
CA CYS A 124 8.37 28.73 8.80
C CYS A 124 8.65 29.90 7.87
N CYS A 125 7.71 30.82 7.65
CA CYS A 125 7.93 31.99 6.81
C CYS A 125 9.05 32.89 7.34
N GLU A 126 9.04 33.16 8.64
CA GLU A 126 10.02 34.01 9.35
C GLU A 126 11.42 33.37 9.38
N ASN A 127 11.51 32.05 9.32
CA ASN A 127 12.77 31.33 9.28
C ASN A 127 13.30 31.19 7.83
N PRO A 128 14.44 31.80 7.47
CA PRO A 128 15.01 31.69 6.13
C PRO A 128 15.44 30.27 5.76
N SER A 129 15.77 29.44 6.74
CA SER A 129 16.17 28.03 6.52
C SER A 129 14.98 27.08 6.35
N CYS A 130 13.77 27.50 6.76
CA CYS A 130 12.56 26.72 6.52
C CYS A 130 12.07 26.98 5.11
N ILE A 131 11.99 25.92 4.30
CA ILE A 131 11.49 25.97 2.93
C ILE A 131 10.11 25.31 2.87
N SER A 132 9.92 24.23 3.63
CA SER A 132 8.69 23.45 3.61
C SER A 132 8.21 23.18 5.04
N TRP A 133 6.90 23.13 5.20
CA TRP A 133 6.27 22.79 6.47
C TRP A 133 5.02 21.93 6.27
N GLN A 134 4.68 21.18 7.31
CA GLN A 134 3.44 20.40 7.41
C GLN A 134 2.89 20.49 8.82
N PHE A 135 1.57 20.49 8.96
CA PHE A 135 0.87 20.47 10.23
C PHE A 135 -0.26 19.45 10.18
N ARG A 136 -0.45 18.72 11.29
CA ARG A 136 -1.65 17.96 11.59
C ARG A 136 -1.90 18.01 13.10
N SER A 137 -3.15 17.97 13.52
CA SER A 137 -3.57 18.18 14.91
C SER A 137 -2.94 17.20 15.91
N ASP A 138 -2.81 15.92 15.55
CA ASP A 138 -2.18 14.86 16.37
C ASP A 138 -0.66 14.88 16.37
N VAL A 139 -0.05 15.35 15.28
CA VAL A 139 1.40 15.30 15.05
C VAL A 139 2.09 16.62 15.41
N GLY A 140 1.37 17.73 15.34
CA GLY A 140 1.92 19.08 15.47
C GLY A 140 2.60 19.57 14.18
N CYS A 141 3.37 20.65 14.33
CA CYS A 141 4.09 21.28 13.25
C CYS A 141 5.39 20.52 12.92
N LYS A 142 5.67 20.37 11.63
CA LYS A 142 6.95 19.92 11.10
C LYS A 142 7.48 20.94 10.12
N GLN A 143 8.77 21.22 10.19
CA GLN A 143 9.46 22.21 9.35
C GLN A 143 10.76 21.62 8.83
N GLY A 144 11.23 22.10 7.68
CA GLY A 144 12.47 21.63 7.11
C GLY A 144 12.84 22.30 5.78
N GLY A 145 13.81 21.68 5.12
CA GLY A 145 14.32 22.12 3.82
C GLY A 145 13.34 21.86 2.67
N ASP A 146 13.85 21.99 1.45
CA ASP A 146 13.08 21.70 0.25
C ASP A 146 12.74 20.20 0.19
N VAL A 147 11.54 19.90 -0.28
CA VAL A 147 11.00 18.55 -0.43
C VAL A 147 10.35 18.46 -1.80
N ARG A 148 10.48 17.30 -2.43
CA ARG A 148 9.80 17.01 -3.69
C ARG A 148 8.42 16.41 -3.48
N ILE A 149 7.51 16.64 -4.41
CA ILE A 149 6.17 16.03 -4.39
C ILE A 149 6.16 14.81 -5.32
N GLY A 150 5.82 13.64 -4.78
CA GLY A 150 5.77 12.40 -5.55
C GLY A 150 7.10 12.09 -6.25
N MET A 151 7.05 11.94 -7.57
CA MET A 151 8.21 11.63 -8.42
C MET A 151 8.78 12.84 -9.16
N GLU A 152 8.57 14.04 -8.61
CA GLU A 152 9.37 15.20 -9.00
C GLU A 152 10.87 14.79 -9.03
N LYS A 153 11.52 15.05 -10.15
CA LYS A 153 12.93 14.68 -10.38
C LYS A 153 13.89 15.77 -9.89
N ASP A 154 13.38 16.76 -9.17
CA ASP A 154 14.17 17.78 -8.51
C ASP A 154 15.14 17.12 -7.51
N GLY A 155 16.43 17.44 -7.62
CA GLY A 155 17.55 16.72 -7.01
C GLY A 155 17.60 16.69 -5.49
N VAL A 156 16.52 17.02 -4.79
CA VAL A 156 16.42 16.83 -3.34
C VAL A 156 16.11 15.36 -3.05
N PRO A 157 16.87 14.70 -2.17
CA PRO A 157 16.56 13.32 -1.75
C PRO A 157 15.23 13.25 -0.99
N ALA A 158 14.83 14.38 -0.41
CA ALA A 158 13.68 14.54 0.45
C ALA A 158 12.35 14.53 -0.32
N TRP A 159 11.36 13.74 0.10
CA TRP A 159 10.11 13.56 -0.65
C TRP A 159 8.84 13.57 0.21
N CYS A 160 7.73 13.94 -0.43
CA CYS A 160 6.37 13.92 0.10
C CYS A 160 5.47 13.09 -0.79
N ASP A 161 4.56 12.33 -0.18
CA ASP A 161 3.48 11.70 -0.92
C ASP A 161 2.59 12.78 -1.57
N SER A 162 2.27 12.58 -2.85
CA SER A 162 1.42 13.50 -3.61
C SER A 162 -0.07 13.31 -3.32
N ASN A 163 -0.42 12.32 -2.49
CA ASN A 163 -1.79 11.96 -2.14
C ASN A 163 -1.98 12.00 -0.63
N PRO A 164 -3.19 12.33 -0.15
CA PRO A 164 -3.45 12.37 1.28
C PRO A 164 -3.43 10.94 1.82
N PRO A 165 -3.14 10.77 3.12
CA PRO A 165 -3.38 9.50 3.76
C PRO A 165 -4.83 9.05 3.52
N GLN A 166 -5.00 7.80 3.09
CA GLN A 166 -6.32 7.24 2.81
C GLN A 166 -6.33 5.77 3.22
N LYS A 167 -7.52 5.17 3.33
CA LYS A 167 -7.62 3.75 3.62
C LYS A 167 -7.45 2.95 2.32
N TRP A 168 -6.72 1.84 2.40
CA TRP A 168 -6.45 0.93 1.28
C TRP A 168 -6.89 -0.48 1.67
N SER A 169 -7.33 -1.24 0.68
CA SER A 169 -7.35 -2.70 0.81
C SER A 169 -5.91 -3.18 0.84
N GLY A 170 -5.57 -4.15 1.69
CA GLY A 170 -4.18 -4.59 1.80
C GLY A 170 -3.92 -5.52 2.97
N GLN A 171 -2.78 -6.20 2.95
CA GLN A 171 -2.42 -7.15 3.97
C GLN A 171 -0.91 -7.31 4.11
N PHE A 172 -0.47 -7.72 5.30
CA PHE A 172 0.86 -8.28 5.51
C PHE A 172 0.86 -9.77 5.20
N LEU A 173 1.75 -10.21 4.32
CA LEU A 173 2.01 -11.64 4.13
C LEU A 173 2.79 -12.23 5.32
N TYR A 174 3.54 -11.37 6.02
CA TYR A 174 4.25 -11.71 7.25
C TYR A 174 3.74 -10.81 8.37
N PRO A 175 2.84 -11.29 9.25
CA PRO A 175 2.29 -10.48 10.31
C PRO A 175 3.39 -9.92 11.22
N LYS A 176 3.27 -8.65 11.63
CA LYS A 176 4.20 -8.01 12.56
C LYS A 176 3.98 -8.61 13.96
N GLY A 177 4.95 -9.35 14.51
CA GLY A 177 4.86 -9.96 15.84
C GLY A 177 5.72 -11.20 15.99
N LYS A 178 5.41 -12.04 17.00
CA LYS A 178 6.10 -13.32 17.23
C LYS A 178 5.79 -14.32 16.11
N THR A 179 6.53 -14.24 15.01
CA THR A 179 6.63 -15.29 13.98
C THR A 179 7.65 -16.37 14.37
N GLU A 180 8.11 -16.35 15.62
CA GLU A 180 9.14 -17.24 16.14
C GLU A 180 8.61 -18.68 16.17
N GLY A 181 9.27 -19.57 15.43
CA GLY A 181 8.85 -20.97 15.29
C GLY A 181 7.78 -21.23 14.22
N MET A 182 7.33 -20.21 13.48
CA MET A 182 6.41 -20.40 12.35
C MET A 182 7.17 -20.60 11.04
N ASP A 183 6.66 -21.51 10.21
CA ASP A 183 7.19 -21.74 8.86
C ASP A 183 6.84 -20.56 7.94
N ALA A 184 7.87 -19.92 7.37
CA ALA A 184 7.70 -18.76 6.50
C ALA A 184 6.96 -19.10 5.19
N ALA A 185 7.06 -20.35 4.71
CA ALA A 185 6.33 -20.79 3.54
C ALA A 185 4.82 -20.87 3.84
N LYS A 186 4.46 -21.46 4.98
CA LYS A 186 3.07 -21.51 5.44
C LYS A 186 2.48 -20.13 5.73
N LEU A 187 3.22 -19.24 6.41
CA LEU A 187 2.74 -17.87 6.65
C LEU A 187 2.43 -17.14 5.34
N ARG A 188 3.29 -17.32 4.34
CA ARG A 188 3.06 -16.75 3.01
C ARG A 188 1.87 -17.39 2.32
N GLU A 189 1.73 -18.71 2.38
CA GLU A 189 0.57 -19.43 1.81
C GLU A 189 -0.74 -18.92 2.43
N ASP A 190 -0.79 -18.82 3.75
CA ASP A 190 -1.95 -18.31 4.49
C ASP A 190 -2.24 -16.84 4.13
N GLY A 191 -1.22 -15.97 4.10
CA GLY A 191 -1.36 -14.56 3.69
C GLY A 191 -1.67 -14.37 2.20
N CYS A 192 -1.41 -15.38 1.37
CA CYS A 192 -1.74 -15.41 -0.06
C CYS A 192 -3.04 -16.17 -0.36
N SER A 193 -3.82 -16.52 0.66
CA SER A 193 -5.14 -17.10 0.48
C SER A 193 -6.19 -15.99 0.30
N PHE A 194 -7.09 -16.16 -0.67
CA PHE A 194 -8.26 -15.28 -0.83
C PHE A 194 -9.24 -15.38 0.36
N ASP A 195 -9.19 -16.48 1.12
CA ASP A 195 -10.03 -16.65 2.31
C ASP A 195 -9.48 -15.89 3.53
N ALA A 196 -8.25 -15.38 3.45
CA ALA A 196 -7.55 -14.75 4.57
C ALA A 196 -7.73 -13.22 4.66
N TRP A 197 -8.47 -12.62 3.72
CA TRP A 197 -8.73 -11.18 3.70
C TRP A 197 -10.06 -10.87 3.00
N ASN A 198 -10.58 -9.66 3.24
CA ASN A 198 -11.77 -9.15 2.59
C ASN A 198 -11.41 -8.02 1.61
N PRO A 199 -11.75 -8.11 0.31
CA PRO A 199 -11.39 -7.10 -0.67
C PRO A 199 -12.03 -5.74 -0.48
N GLU A 200 -13.19 -5.70 0.18
CA GLU A 200 -13.87 -4.45 0.52
C GLU A 200 -13.31 -3.82 1.80
N GLU A 201 -12.48 -4.56 2.56
CA GLU A 201 -11.93 -4.08 3.82
C GLU A 201 -10.71 -3.20 3.58
N GLN A 202 -10.89 -1.90 3.85
CA GLN A 202 -9.82 -0.92 3.75
C GLN A 202 -9.12 -0.75 5.11
N VAL A 203 -8.24 -1.69 5.43
CA VAL A 203 -7.58 -1.81 6.74
C VAL A 203 -6.60 -0.68 7.06
N GLY A 204 -6.11 0.04 6.05
CA GLY A 204 -5.28 1.23 6.26
C GLY A 204 -4.22 1.47 5.20
N GLN A 205 -3.07 2.04 5.54
CA GLN A 205 -2.04 2.46 4.57
C GLN A 205 -0.63 2.18 5.08
N CYS A 206 0.22 1.63 4.22
CA CYS A 206 1.66 1.55 4.40
C CYS A 206 2.38 2.51 3.45
N PHE A 207 3.57 2.93 3.87
CA PHE A 207 4.49 3.75 3.07
C PHE A 207 5.76 2.97 2.73
N GLY A 208 6.47 3.42 1.70
CA GLY A 208 7.74 2.82 1.28
C GLY A 208 7.63 1.56 0.42
N LEU A 209 6.47 1.32 -0.19
CA LEU A 209 6.23 0.16 -1.05
C LEU A 209 6.80 0.32 -2.48
N GLY A 210 7.48 1.43 -2.76
CA GLY A 210 8.04 1.74 -4.07
C GLY A 210 7.01 2.34 -5.04
N SER A 211 7.25 2.15 -6.33
CA SER A 211 6.41 2.69 -7.40
C SER A 211 5.12 1.89 -7.59
N LYS A 212 4.11 2.55 -8.16
CA LYS A 212 2.85 1.93 -8.58
C LYS A 212 3.11 0.79 -9.57
N ARG A 213 2.32 -0.28 -9.45
CA ARG A 213 2.35 -1.48 -10.30
C ARG A 213 1.18 -1.39 -11.28
N GLU A 214 1.42 -0.80 -12.44
CA GLU A 214 0.38 -0.50 -13.43
C GLU A 214 -0.37 -1.78 -13.85
N GLU A 215 0.39 -2.83 -14.11
CA GLU A 215 -0.09 -4.15 -14.52
C GLU A 215 -0.99 -4.86 -13.49
N ALA A 216 -0.91 -4.47 -12.23
CA ALA A 216 -1.64 -5.07 -11.11
C ALA A 216 -2.65 -4.10 -10.47
N SER A 217 -2.90 -2.95 -11.10
CA SER A 217 -3.77 -1.90 -10.54
C SER A 217 -5.26 -2.07 -10.86
N GLY A 218 -5.65 -3.12 -11.58
CA GLY A 218 -7.05 -3.36 -11.98
C GLY A 218 -8.00 -3.60 -10.81
N SER A 219 -7.54 -4.30 -9.78
CA SER A 219 -8.33 -4.65 -8.59
C SER A 219 -7.42 -4.95 -7.39
N ALA A 220 -8.01 -5.06 -6.19
CA ALA A 220 -7.28 -5.51 -5.01
C ALA A 220 -6.78 -6.94 -5.18
N GLU A 221 -7.58 -7.79 -5.82
CA GLU A 221 -7.28 -9.17 -6.15
C GLU A 221 -6.09 -9.28 -7.10
N ASP A 222 -6.03 -8.46 -8.15
CA ASP A 222 -4.89 -8.40 -9.05
C ASP A 222 -3.62 -7.97 -8.32
N CYS A 223 -3.74 -6.99 -7.42
CA CYS A 223 -2.62 -6.48 -6.63
C CYS A 223 -2.06 -7.55 -5.67
N MET A 224 -2.96 -8.25 -4.98
CA MET A 224 -2.64 -9.36 -4.09
C MET A 224 -2.00 -10.52 -4.86
N ALA A 225 -2.60 -10.94 -5.98
CA ALA A 225 -2.06 -11.99 -6.83
C ALA A 225 -0.65 -11.65 -7.36
N ALA A 226 -0.44 -10.41 -7.80
CA ALA A 226 0.87 -9.93 -8.25
C ALA A 226 1.91 -9.98 -7.13
N CYS A 227 1.57 -9.49 -5.93
CA CYS A 227 2.44 -9.59 -4.76
C CYS A 227 2.77 -11.05 -4.40
N CYS A 228 1.77 -11.94 -4.45
CA CYS A 228 1.92 -13.37 -4.15
C CYS A 228 2.74 -14.14 -5.18
N ALA A 229 2.75 -13.70 -6.45
CA ALA A 229 3.59 -14.25 -7.50
C ALA A 229 5.08 -13.91 -7.35
N VAL A 230 5.44 -12.87 -6.59
CA VAL A 230 6.84 -12.50 -6.36
C VAL A 230 7.53 -13.53 -5.45
N GLN A 231 8.55 -14.22 -5.98
CA GLN A 231 9.33 -15.21 -5.22
C GLN A 231 10.31 -14.57 -4.22
N ASP A 232 11.00 -15.39 -3.43
CA ASP A 232 12.13 -14.99 -2.55
C ASP A 232 11.87 -13.83 -1.60
N SER A 233 10.68 -13.76 -0.99
CA SER A 233 10.25 -12.69 -0.05
C SER A 233 10.22 -11.28 -0.66
N GLY A 234 10.22 -11.15 -1.99
CA GLY A 234 10.18 -9.84 -2.65
C GLY A 234 8.89 -9.05 -2.40
N CYS A 235 7.84 -9.71 -1.93
CA CYS A 235 6.66 -9.07 -1.35
C CYS A 235 6.38 -9.60 0.06
N GLY A 236 6.26 -8.69 1.02
CA GLY A 236 5.82 -8.97 2.40
C GLY A 236 4.60 -8.15 2.82
N VAL A 237 4.24 -7.12 2.06
CA VAL A 237 3.04 -6.29 2.24
C VAL A 237 2.62 -5.71 0.90
N TRP A 238 1.31 -5.61 0.71
CA TRP A 238 0.70 -5.01 -0.46
C TRP A 238 -0.50 -4.14 -0.06
N GLN A 239 -0.83 -3.18 -0.90
CA GLN A 239 -2.01 -2.35 -0.75
C GLN A 239 -2.55 -1.90 -2.11
N TRP A 240 -3.86 -1.72 -2.19
CA TRP A 240 -4.56 -1.25 -3.38
C TRP A 240 -5.64 -0.23 -3.02
N SER A 241 -5.75 0.78 -3.88
CA SER A 241 -6.82 1.77 -3.87
C SER A 241 -7.39 1.90 -5.27
N LYS A 242 -8.71 2.01 -5.37
CA LYS A 242 -9.42 2.18 -6.65
C LYS A 242 -8.93 3.42 -7.43
N ASP A 243 -8.60 4.49 -6.72
CA ASP A 243 -8.27 5.78 -7.34
C ASP A 243 -6.78 5.91 -7.69
N ILE A 244 -5.91 5.15 -7.00
CA ILE A 244 -4.45 5.26 -7.19
C ILE A 244 -3.87 4.01 -7.85
N GLY A 245 -4.28 2.81 -7.45
CA GLY A 245 -3.80 1.54 -7.99
C GLY A 245 -3.04 0.70 -6.96
N CYS A 246 -2.16 -0.17 -7.44
CA CYS A 246 -1.49 -1.20 -6.66
C CYS A 246 -0.05 -0.81 -6.25
N PHE A 247 0.30 -1.11 -5.01
CA PHE A 247 1.66 -0.98 -4.47
C PHE A 247 2.00 -2.19 -3.62
N TYR A 248 3.20 -2.74 -3.81
CA TYR A 248 3.68 -3.84 -2.97
C TYR A 248 5.20 -3.85 -2.88
N GLY A 249 5.69 -4.37 -1.75
CA GLY A 249 7.12 -4.47 -1.48
C GLY A 249 7.44 -5.44 -0.35
N ARG A 250 8.73 -5.73 -0.16
CA ARG A 250 9.23 -6.63 0.89
C ARG A 250 8.84 -6.18 2.29
N SER A 251 8.85 -4.87 2.54
CA SER A 251 8.45 -4.26 3.80
C SER A 251 7.82 -2.89 3.56
N GLY A 252 7.04 -2.44 4.53
CA GLY A 252 6.48 -1.08 4.58
C GLY A 252 6.78 -0.44 5.93
N PHE A 253 6.92 0.88 5.94
CA PHE A 253 7.09 1.67 7.15
C PHE A 253 5.85 2.52 7.44
N SER A 254 5.73 2.96 8.69
CA SER A 254 4.63 3.83 9.16
C SER A 254 3.23 3.33 8.81
N CYS A 255 3.04 2.01 8.71
CA CYS A 255 1.74 1.42 8.40
C CYS A 255 0.70 1.81 9.45
N LYS A 256 -0.39 2.41 9.01
CA LYS A 256 -1.53 2.83 9.81
C LYS A 256 -2.67 1.84 9.64
N GLY A 257 -3.31 1.45 10.73
CA GLY A 257 -4.53 0.63 10.75
C GLY A 257 -5.80 1.47 10.89
N ASP A 258 -6.94 0.81 10.95
CA ASP A 258 -8.29 1.38 11.04
C ASP A 258 -8.69 1.92 12.44
N GLY A 259 -7.87 1.70 13.46
CA GLY A 259 -8.19 2.00 14.86
C GLY A 259 -8.33 3.49 15.22
N ASP A 260 -7.67 4.42 14.51
CA ASP A 260 -7.78 5.86 14.77
C ASP A 260 -7.97 6.67 13.46
N PRO A 261 -9.15 7.29 13.24
CA PRO A 261 -9.42 8.10 12.06
C PRO A 261 -8.40 9.22 11.82
N ILE A 262 -7.79 9.77 12.88
CA ILE A 262 -6.83 10.89 12.77
C ILE A 262 -5.60 10.54 11.94
N HIS A 263 -5.28 9.25 11.83
CA HIS A 263 -4.18 8.78 10.99
C HIS A 263 -4.41 9.00 9.50
N PHE A 264 -5.67 9.09 9.08
CA PHE A 264 -6.09 9.33 7.70
C PHE A 264 -6.49 10.79 7.44
N GLU A 265 -6.39 11.67 8.44
CA GLU A 265 -6.51 13.10 8.18
C GLU A 265 -5.30 13.58 7.36
N PRO A 266 -5.52 14.38 6.30
CA PRO A 266 -4.44 14.94 5.51
C PRO A 266 -3.59 15.87 6.36
N PHE A 267 -2.29 15.91 6.06
CA PHE A 267 -1.49 17.03 6.49
C PHE A 267 -1.97 18.30 5.79
N VAL A 268 -1.67 19.44 6.38
CA VAL A 268 -1.72 20.72 5.70
C VAL A 268 -0.31 21.24 5.62
N GLY A 269 0.16 21.58 4.43
CA GLY A 269 1.51 22.07 4.27
C GLY A 269 1.72 22.84 2.98
N LYS A 270 2.77 23.65 2.98
CA LYS A 270 3.19 24.46 1.83
C LYS A 270 4.72 24.42 1.71
N ARG A 271 5.18 24.71 0.51
CA ARG A 271 6.59 24.90 0.16
C ARG A 271 6.78 26.31 -0.38
N LYS A 272 7.85 26.99 0.03
CA LYS A 272 8.24 28.31 -0.51
C LYS A 272 8.72 28.18 -1.96
N ARG A 273 8.44 29.22 -2.76
CA ARG A 273 9.10 29.42 -4.07
C ARG A 273 10.54 29.87 -3.79
N LEU A 274 11.51 29.14 -4.34
CA LEU A 274 12.92 29.53 -4.31
C LEU A 274 13.30 29.96 -5.72
N GLU A 275 13.80 31.18 -5.87
CA GLU A 275 14.36 31.66 -7.13
C GLU A 275 15.72 31.01 -7.39
N GLY A 276 16.02 30.67 -8.65
CA GLY A 276 17.36 30.23 -9.06
C GLY A 276 17.76 28.83 -8.58
N ARG A 277 16.82 27.89 -8.44
CA ARG A 277 17.15 26.51 -8.03
C ARG A 277 18.13 25.86 -9.03
N SER A 278 19.37 25.69 -8.61
CA SER A 278 20.29 24.73 -9.24
C SER A 278 20.23 23.45 -8.40
N TYR A 279 19.73 22.40 -9.01
CA TYR A 279 19.77 21.08 -8.40
C TYR A 279 21.06 20.41 -8.81
N THR A 280 21.67 19.65 -7.93
CA THR A 280 22.70 18.68 -8.31
C THR A 280 22.13 17.28 -8.16
N ASP A 281 22.38 16.39 -9.12
CA ASP A 281 22.05 14.98 -8.96
C ASP A 281 22.85 14.34 -7.80
N LYS A 282 22.57 13.06 -7.52
CA LYS A 282 23.28 12.27 -6.51
C LYS A 282 24.81 12.20 -6.71
N ASP A 283 25.30 12.56 -7.89
CA ASP A 283 26.70 12.57 -8.29
C ASP A 283 27.28 14.01 -8.34
N GLY A 284 26.54 15.00 -7.83
CA GLY A 284 26.97 16.39 -7.74
C GLY A 284 26.86 17.20 -9.03
N LYS A 285 26.20 16.69 -10.08
CA LYS A 285 26.09 17.38 -11.37
C LYS A 285 24.86 18.26 -11.46
N PRO A 286 24.96 19.49 -12.00
CA PRO A 286 23.79 20.35 -12.22
C PRO A 286 22.70 19.64 -13.04
N TRP A 287 21.48 19.63 -12.50
CA TRP A 287 20.29 19.05 -13.08
C TRP A 287 19.40 20.18 -13.62
N SER A 288 19.07 20.12 -14.91
CA SER A 288 18.11 21.01 -15.55
C SER A 288 17.05 20.17 -16.24
N MET A 289 15.77 20.52 -16.04
CA MET A 289 14.65 19.94 -16.77
C MET A 289 14.13 21.02 -17.71
N THR A 290 14.26 20.79 -19.01
CA THR A 290 13.53 21.54 -20.02
C THR A 290 12.07 21.14 -19.89
N MET A 291 11.20 22.06 -19.50
CA MET A 291 9.76 21.83 -19.52
C MET A 291 9.32 21.74 -20.98
N PRO A 292 8.58 20.70 -21.41
CA PRO A 292 7.88 20.77 -22.69
C PRO A 292 6.82 21.87 -22.62
N GLU A 293 6.76 22.69 -23.67
CA GLU A 293 5.76 23.75 -23.88
C GLU A 293 4.33 23.19 -23.98
#